data_AF-A0AAQ0LXK8-F1
#
_entry.id   AF-A0AAQ0LXK8-F1
#
_cell.length_a   1.000
_cell.length_b   1.000
_cell.length_c   1.000
_cell.angle_alpha   90.00
_cell.angle_beta   90.00
_cell.angle_gamma   90.00
#
_symmetry.space_group_name_H-M   'P 1'
#
loop_
_entity.id
_entity.type
_entity.pdbx_description
1 polymer ?
#
loop_
_entity_poly.entity_id
_entity_poly.type
_entity_poly.pdbx_seq_one_letter_code
_entity_poly.pdbx_strand_id
1 'polypeptide(L)'
;MKKLVTATTLTAGIGAAIVGLDHGSEADAAEQTQQTQQTNETTQSNHSSANLYTAGQCTWYVFDKVGGGIGSTWGNASNWASAASSAGYAVNNNPEAGSILQSGSGPMGHVAYVESVGNDGSVTVSEMNYSGGPYSVSERTISAGEASSYNYIHVN
;
A
#
# COMPACT_ATOMS: atom_id res chain seq x y z
N MET A 1 -21.54 -77.79 -8.01
CA MET A 1 -22.16 -76.67 -7.27
C MET A 1 -21.10 -75.59 -7.07
N LYS A 2 -21.13 -74.50 -7.85
CA LYS A 2 -20.20 -73.36 -7.73
C LYS A 2 -21.01 -72.17 -7.24
N LYS A 3 -20.84 -71.78 -5.98
CA LYS A 3 -21.47 -70.59 -5.39
C LYS A 3 -20.54 -69.41 -5.61
N LEU A 4 -21.01 -68.44 -6.39
CA LEU A 4 -20.37 -67.13 -6.56
C LEU A 4 -20.83 -66.26 -5.40
N VAL A 5 -19.90 -65.77 -4.57
CA VAL A 5 -20.21 -64.80 -3.52
C VAL A 5 -19.66 -63.45 -3.98
N THR A 6 -20.55 -62.63 -4.53
CA THR A 6 -20.28 -61.23 -4.86
C THR A 6 -20.44 -60.39 -3.59
N ALA A 7 -19.35 -59.87 -3.06
CA ALA A 7 -19.37 -58.90 -1.96
C ALA A 7 -19.24 -57.49 -2.54
N THR A 8 -20.36 -56.79 -2.69
CA THR A 8 -20.40 -55.33 -2.90
C THR A 8 -20.40 -54.65 -1.55
N THR A 9 -19.21 -54.34 -1.04
CA THR A 9 -19.06 -53.43 0.11
C THR A 9 -18.40 -52.16 -0.39
N LEU A 10 -19.20 -51.12 -0.59
CA LEU A 10 -18.72 -49.76 -0.88
C LEU A 10 -18.85 -48.95 0.40
N THR A 11 -17.73 -48.74 1.09
CA THR A 11 -17.64 -47.77 2.18
C THR A 11 -17.51 -46.38 1.55
N ALA A 12 -18.58 -45.59 1.61
CA ALA A 12 -18.53 -44.17 1.24
C ALA A 12 -18.00 -43.35 2.41
N GLY A 13 -16.78 -42.82 2.29
CA GLY A 13 -16.23 -41.84 3.22
C GLY A 13 -16.83 -40.46 2.92
N ILE A 14 -17.64 -39.93 3.84
CA ILE A 14 -18.11 -38.55 3.79
C ILE A 14 -16.97 -37.68 4.36
N GLY A 15 -16.18 -37.05 3.48
CA GLY A 15 -15.21 -36.05 3.89
C GLY A 15 -15.91 -34.76 4.28
N ALA A 16 -15.79 -34.34 5.55
CA ALA A 16 -16.18 -33.02 5.98
C ALA A 16 -15.05 -32.03 5.68
N ALA A 17 -15.28 -31.08 4.76
CA ALA A 17 -14.40 -29.92 4.61
C ALA A 17 -14.72 -28.92 5.73
N ILE A 18 -13.91 -28.92 6.78
CA ILE A 18 -13.96 -27.84 7.77
C ILE A 18 -13.24 -26.61 7.19
N VAL A 19 -14.00 -25.59 6.81
CA VAL A 19 -13.46 -24.25 6.58
C VAL A 19 -13.34 -23.59 7.96
N GLY A 20 -12.10 -23.42 8.44
CA GLY A 20 -11.84 -22.51 9.55
C GLY A 20 -11.90 -21.09 9.02
N LEU A 21 -12.96 -20.33 9.37
CA LEU A 21 -12.94 -18.88 9.20
C LEU A 21 -12.11 -18.30 10.35
N ASP A 22 -10.97 -17.71 10.00
CA ASP A 22 -10.24 -16.81 10.90
C ASP A 22 -11.14 -15.60 11.18
N HIS A 23 -11.56 -15.43 12.43
CA HIS A 23 -12.25 -14.23 12.90
C HIS A 23 -11.18 -13.32 13.51
N GLY A 24 -10.54 -12.53 12.65
CA GLY A 24 -9.66 -11.44 13.06
C GLY A 24 -10.46 -10.32 13.73
N SER A 25 -9.84 -9.71 14.73
CA SER A 25 -10.37 -8.67 15.61
C SER A 25 -11.03 -7.51 14.86
N GLU A 26 -12.12 -7.00 15.45
CA GLU A 26 -12.79 -5.79 15.01
C GLU A 26 -11.85 -4.57 15.04
N ALA A 27 -11.76 -3.84 13.92
CA ALA A 27 -11.09 -2.55 13.85
C ALA A 27 -12.05 -1.46 14.37
N ASP A 28 -11.61 -0.68 15.36
CA ASP A 28 -12.33 0.49 15.86
C ASP A 28 -12.52 1.52 14.73
N ALA A 29 -13.77 1.82 14.40
CA ALA A 29 -14.11 2.84 13.41
C ALA A 29 -13.95 4.24 14.02
N ALA A 30 -13.02 5.05 13.50
CA ALA A 30 -12.91 6.47 13.81
C ALA A 30 -13.91 7.27 12.93
N GLU A 31 -14.75 8.08 13.55
CA GLU A 31 -15.73 8.95 12.86
C GLU A 31 -15.13 10.34 12.55
N GLN A 32 -14.96 10.68 11.27
CA GLN A 32 -14.72 12.05 10.80
C GLN A 32 -15.46 12.33 9.49
N THR A 33 -16.12 13.49 9.41
CA THR A 33 -16.94 13.91 8.27
C THR A 33 -16.09 14.50 7.14
N GLN A 34 -15.82 13.71 6.09
CA GLN A 34 -15.37 14.20 4.78
C GLN A 34 -16.26 13.65 3.67
N GLN A 35 -16.69 14.51 2.74
CA GLN A 35 -17.58 14.17 1.63
C GLN A 35 -16.87 13.23 0.64
N THR A 36 -17.35 11.99 0.56
CA THR A 36 -16.86 10.88 -0.26
C THR A 36 -17.21 11.03 -1.75
N GLN A 37 -16.22 10.90 -2.63
CA GLN A 37 -16.42 10.32 -3.97
C GLN A 37 -15.76 8.94 -4.00
N GLN A 38 -16.65 7.96 -3.87
CA GLN A 38 -16.57 6.50 -3.88
C GLN A 38 -15.36 5.83 -4.58
N THR A 39 -14.42 5.31 -3.78
CA THR A 39 -13.63 4.09 -4.04
C THR A 39 -13.41 3.35 -2.71
N ASN A 40 -13.20 2.04 -2.74
CA ASN A 40 -13.32 1.14 -1.58
C ASN A 40 -12.35 1.49 -0.42
N GLU A 41 -12.86 2.22 0.58
CA GLU A 41 -12.14 2.71 1.75
C GLU A 41 -11.65 1.57 2.66
N THR A 42 -10.33 1.35 2.67
CA THR A 42 -9.64 0.67 3.76
C THR A 42 -9.59 1.62 4.95
N THR A 43 -9.94 1.17 6.16
CA THR A 43 -10.09 2.02 7.36
C THR A 43 -8.79 2.78 7.69
N GLN A 44 -8.64 4.00 7.18
CA GLN A 44 -7.47 4.86 7.38
C GLN A 44 -7.71 5.90 8.47
N SER A 45 -6.76 6.02 9.40
CA SER A 45 -6.74 7.06 10.42
C SER A 45 -6.35 8.41 9.81
N ASN A 46 -7.31 9.31 9.62
CA ASN A 46 -7.09 10.66 9.10
C ASN A 46 -6.40 11.58 10.14
N HIS A 47 -5.07 11.54 10.19
CA HIS A 47 -4.27 12.46 10.99
C HIS A 47 -3.74 13.62 10.14
N SER A 48 -4.56 14.63 9.87
CA SER A 48 -4.08 15.87 9.21
C SER A 48 -3.10 16.60 10.14
N SER A 49 -1.80 16.34 9.93
CA SER A 49 -0.71 16.85 10.77
C SER A 49 0.06 17.94 10.02
N ALA A 50 0.66 18.89 10.74
CA ALA A 50 1.58 19.84 10.13
C ALA A 50 2.82 19.10 9.57
N ASN A 51 3.37 19.58 8.45
CA ASN A 51 4.55 19.00 7.83
C ASN A 51 5.80 19.29 8.69
N LEU A 52 6.30 18.27 9.39
CA LEU A 52 7.48 18.36 10.26
C LEU A 52 8.79 17.94 9.56
N TYR A 53 8.72 17.56 8.28
CA TYR A 53 9.91 17.20 7.52
C TYR A 53 10.72 18.44 7.12
N THR A 54 12.01 18.24 6.86
CA THR A 54 12.88 19.34 6.40
C THR A 54 12.48 19.77 4.99
N ALA A 55 12.13 21.06 4.83
CA ALA A 55 11.77 21.62 3.54
C ALA A 55 12.87 21.40 2.50
N GLY A 56 12.45 21.07 1.28
CA GLY A 56 13.36 20.75 0.18
C GLY A 56 13.75 19.27 0.08
N GLN A 57 13.27 18.40 0.96
CA GLN A 57 13.50 16.94 0.89
C GLN A 57 12.35 16.19 0.21
N CYS A 58 12.62 14.97 -0.27
CA CYS A 58 11.62 14.09 -0.89
C CYS A 58 10.43 13.82 0.05
N THR A 59 10.70 13.53 1.31
CA THR A 59 9.68 13.29 2.35
C THR A 59 8.78 14.50 2.60
N TRP A 60 9.35 15.70 2.60
CA TRP A 60 8.58 16.94 2.80
C TRP A 60 7.62 17.19 1.63
N TYR A 61 8.10 17.03 0.39
CA TYR A 61 7.28 17.24 -0.80
C TYR A 61 6.13 16.23 -0.88
N VAL A 62 6.42 14.94 -0.64
CA VAL A 62 5.40 13.89 -0.68
C VAL A 62 4.35 14.11 0.42
N PHE A 63 4.77 14.50 1.63
CA PHE A 63 3.84 14.82 2.72
C PHE A 63 2.86 15.94 2.34
N ASP A 64 3.37 16.99 1.69
CA ASP A 64 2.54 18.12 1.23
C ASP A 64 1.57 17.68 0.13
N LYS A 65 2.02 16.84 -0.80
CA LYS A 65 1.22 16.30 -1.91
C LYS A 65 0.06 15.41 -1.47
N VAL A 66 0.26 14.60 -0.43
CA VAL A 66 -0.81 13.78 0.16
C VAL A 66 -1.72 14.58 1.11
N GLY A 67 -1.60 15.90 1.16
CA GLY A 67 -2.47 16.79 1.94
C GLY A 67 -2.32 16.61 3.46
N GLY A 68 -1.19 16.09 3.92
CA GLY A 68 -0.94 15.83 5.33
C GLY A 68 -1.76 14.67 5.92
N GLY A 69 -2.35 13.80 5.08
CA GLY A 69 -3.09 12.61 5.52
C GLY A 69 -2.23 11.47 6.08
N ILE A 70 -0.91 11.69 6.23
CA ILE A 70 0.05 10.71 6.73
C ILE A 70 0.74 11.19 8.01
N GLY A 71 1.42 10.27 8.71
CA GLY A 71 2.19 10.61 9.91
C GLY A 71 3.40 11.51 9.59
N SER A 72 3.53 12.62 10.31
CA SER A 72 4.66 13.56 10.18
C SER A 72 5.94 13.08 10.88
N THR A 73 5.92 11.89 11.49
CA THR A 73 7.00 11.31 12.31
C THR A 73 7.52 9.96 11.80
N TRP A 74 7.17 9.56 10.57
CA TRP A 74 7.65 8.30 9.97
C TRP A 74 9.17 8.26 9.72
N GLY A 75 9.83 9.42 9.78
CA GLY A 75 11.28 9.54 9.69
C GLY A 75 11.79 9.47 8.25
N ASN A 76 12.90 8.75 8.04
CA ASN A 76 13.51 8.64 6.71
C ASN A 76 12.64 7.84 5.74
N ALA A 77 12.78 8.12 4.44
CA ALA A 77 12.02 7.47 3.37
C ALA A 77 12.16 5.93 3.39
N SER A 78 13.30 5.38 3.81
CA SER A 78 13.48 3.94 3.98
C SER A 78 12.52 3.30 5.01
N ASN A 79 12.09 4.05 6.02
CA ASN A 79 11.23 3.57 7.10
C ASN A 79 9.73 3.77 6.81
N TRP A 80 9.37 4.56 5.80
CA TRP A 80 7.98 4.95 5.55
C TRP A 80 7.04 3.76 5.35
N ALA A 81 7.45 2.72 4.61
CA ALA A 81 6.63 1.53 4.40
C ALA A 81 6.32 0.80 5.73
N SER A 82 7.31 0.67 6.62
CA SER A 82 7.12 0.04 7.94
C SER A 82 6.29 0.91 8.88
N ALA A 83 6.55 2.22 8.92
CA ALA A 83 5.80 3.16 9.74
C ALA A 83 4.34 3.29 9.29
N ALA A 84 4.09 3.34 7.98
CA ALA A 84 2.75 3.38 7.42
C ALA A 84 1.97 2.10 7.74
N SER A 85 2.60 0.92 7.57
CA SER A 85 1.97 -0.36 7.96
C SER A 85 1.63 -0.38 9.46
N SER A 86 2.53 0.12 10.32
CA SER A 86 2.28 0.20 11.77
C SER A 86 1.22 1.23 12.14
N ALA A 87 0.98 2.22 11.29
CA ALA A 87 -0.09 3.20 11.44
C ALA A 87 -1.42 2.75 10.80
N GLY A 88 -1.48 1.53 10.23
CA GLY A 88 -2.69 0.95 9.66
C GLY A 88 -2.93 1.25 8.18
N TYR A 89 -1.98 1.89 7.49
CA TYR A 89 -2.09 2.11 6.05
C TYR A 89 -1.81 0.82 5.28
N ALA A 90 -2.50 0.64 4.16
CA ALA A 90 -2.22 -0.47 3.26
C ALA A 90 -0.89 -0.22 2.54
N VAL A 91 0.03 -1.19 2.64
CA VAL A 91 1.32 -1.15 1.95
C VAL A 91 1.47 -2.41 1.11
N ASN A 92 1.63 -2.24 -0.20
CA ASN A 92 1.78 -3.35 -1.15
C ASN A 92 2.60 -2.92 -2.37
N ASN A 93 2.72 -3.78 -3.39
CA ASN A 93 3.48 -3.47 -4.61
C ASN A 93 2.58 -3.09 -5.80
N ASN A 94 1.33 -2.70 -5.53
CA ASN A 94 0.36 -2.30 -6.55
C ASN A 94 0.35 -0.77 -6.68
N PRO A 95 0.80 -0.21 -7.82
CA PRO A 95 0.76 1.23 -8.03
C PRO A 95 -0.68 1.73 -8.15
N GLU A 96 -0.97 2.84 -7.48
CA GLU A 96 -2.25 3.54 -7.57
C GLU A 96 -2.03 5.06 -7.59
N ALA A 97 -2.84 5.80 -8.35
CA ALA A 97 -2.78 7.25 -8.34
C ALA A 97 -3.14 7.79 -6.94
N GLY A 98 -2.37 8.72 -6.41
CA GLY A 98 -2.53 9.20 -5.02
C GLY A 98 -1.77 8.40 -3.97
N SER A 99 -1.24 7.23 -4.32
CA SER A 99 -0.35 6.48 -3.42
C SER A 99 1.06 7.08 -3.35
N ILE A 100 1.82 6.68 -2.35
CA ILE A 100 3.23 7.06 -2.17
C ILE A 100 4.10 5.89 -2.62
N LEU A 101 4.94 6.11 -3.63
CA LEU A 101 6.01 5.19 -3.99
C LEU A 101 7.13 5.32 -2.96
N GLN A 102 7.57 4.18 -2.43
CA GLN A 102 8.68 4.07 -1.50
C GLN A 102 9.74 3.09 -2.04
N SER A 103 10.99 3.53 -1.97
CA SER A 103 12.17 2.74 -2.27
C SER A 103 13.08 2.72 -1.06
N GLY A 104 13.38 1.50 -0.57
CA GLY A 104 14.39 1.29 0.47
C GLY A 104 15.83 1.39 -0.03
N SER A 105 16.03 1.58 -1.35
CA SER A 105 17.36 1.62 -1.95
C SER A 105 18.12 2.89 -1.58
N GLY A 106 19.35 2.72 -1.08
CA GLY A 106 20.22 3.81 -0.64
C GLY A 106 20.13 4.13 0.86
N PRO A 107 21.06 4.93 1.41
CA PRO A 107 21.19 5.14 2.87
C PRO A 107 20.01 5.88 3.52
N MET A 108 19.25 6.68 2.77
CA MET A 108 18.09 7.44 3.26
C MET A 108 16.75 6.87 2.74
N GLY A 109 16.80 5.93 1.80
CA GLY A 109 15.66 5.57 0.94
C GLY A 109 15.22 6.74 0.03
N HIS A 110 14.14 6.52 -0.71
CA HIS A 110 13.51 7.54 -1.54
C HIS A 110 11.99 7.38 -1.52
N VAL A 111 11.27 8.49 -1.55
CA VAL A 111 9.80 8.51 -1.70
C VAL A 111 9.39 9.48 -2.79
N ALA A 112 8.37 9.09 -3.53
CA ALA A 112 7.76 9.88 -4.59
C ALA A 112 6.24 9.77 -4.50
N TYR A 113 5.52 10.79 -4.96
CA TYR A 113 4.06 10.75 -5.04
C TYR A 113 3.64 10.22 -6.40
N VAL A 114 2.67 9.29 -6.44
CA VAL A 114 2.16 8.74 -7.69
C VAL A 114 1.09 9.67 -8.27
N GLU A 115 1.43 10.39 -9.33
CA GLU A 115 0.49 11.27 -10.04
C GLU A 115 -0.53 10.46 -10.84
N SER A 116 -0.08 9.39 -11.52
CA SER A 116 -0.95 8.55 -12.35
C SER A 116 -0.34 7.19 -12.66
N VAL A 117 -1.21 6.23 -13.00
CA VAL A 117 -0.84 4.90 -13.49
C VAL A 117 -1.44 4.72 -14.89
N GLY A 118 -0.59 4.48 -15.87
CA GLY A 118 -0.99 4.24 -17.26
C GLY A 118 -1.63 2.86 -17.45
N ASN A 119 -2.40 2.69 -18.53
CA ASN A 119 -3.03 1.41 -18.86
C ASN A 119 -2.02 0.29 -19.16
N ASP A 120 -0.81 0.64 -19.58
CA ASP A 120 0.33 -0.26 -19.79
C ASP A 120 1.04 -0.65 -18.48
N GLY A 121 0.61 -0.10 -17.34
CA GLY A 121 1.19 -0.30 -16.02
C GLY A 121 2.37 0.62 -15.71
N SER A 122 2.73 1.54 -16.61
CA SER A 122 3.68 2.60 -16.30
C SER A 122 3.16 3.53 -15.20
N VAL A 123 4.06 4.06 -14.39
CA VAL A 123 3.72 4.89 -13.23
C VAL A 123 4.42 6.23 -13.38
N THR A 124 3.64 7.30 -13.42
CA THR A 124 4.19 8.67 -13.40
C THR A 124 4.24 9.15 -11.97
N VAL A 125 5.43 9.51 -11.52
CA VAL A 125 5.67 9.99 -10.17
C VAL A 125 6.25 11.40 -10.17
N SER A 126 5.90 12.16 -9.13
CA SER A 126 6.47 13.45 -8.82
C SER A 126 7.31 13.33 -7.54
N GLU A 127 8.54 13.84 -7.59
CA GLU A 127 9.50 13.72 -6.51
C GLU A 127 10.37 14.96 -6.38
N MET A 128 10.81 15.29 -5.16
CA MET A 128 11.69 16.42 -4.90
C MET A 128 13.06 15.92 -4.45
N ASN A 129 14.11 16.63 -4.86
CA ASN A 129 15.49 16.36 -4.45
C ASN A 129 16.00 14.98 -4.89
N TYR A 130 15.50 14.45 -6.01
CA TYR A 130 16.07 13.22 -6.61
C TYR A 130 17.30 13.51 -7.46
N SER A 131 17.21 14.44 -8.42
CA SER A 131 18.30 14.74 -9.36
C SER A 131 18.83 16.18 -9.33
N GLY A 132 18.11 17.12 -8.70
CA GLY A 132 18.39 18.56 -8.79
C GLY A 132 18.82 19.25 -7.50
N GLY A 133 18.91 18.53 -6.38
CA GLY A 133 19.14 19.14 -5.08
C GLY A 133 17.85 19.64 -4.41
N PRO A 134 17.95 20.27 -3.22
CA PRO A 134 16.79 20.67 -2.44
C PRO A 134 15.90 21.64 -3.22
N TYR A 135 14.58 21.52 -3.05
CA TYR A 135 13.54 22.29 -3.77
C TYR A 135 13.41 22.02 -5.28
N SER A 136 14.22 21.14 -5.85
CA SER A 136 14.06 20.75 -7.24
C SER A 136 13.05 19.62 -7.35
N VAL A 137 11.87 19.93 -7.88
CA VAL A 137 10.84 18.94 -8.24
C VAL A 137 11.18 18.38 -9.62
N SER A 138 11.10 17.07 -9.74
CA SER A 138 11.27 16.32 -10.97
C SER A 138 10.11 15.33 -11.11
N GLU A 139 9.66 15.13 -12.33
CA GLU A 139 8.71 14.08 -12.67
C GLU A 139 9.42 13.04 -13.51
N ARG A 140 9.08 11.77 -13.28
CA ARG A 140 9.56 10.68 -14.13
C ARG A 140 8.51 9.61 -14.29
N THR A 141 8.57 8.94 -15.44
CA THR A 141 7.75 7.77 -15.73
C THR A 141 8.59 6.52 -15.51
N ILE A 142 8.08 5.65 -14.64
CA ILE A 142 8.66 4.35 -14.30
C ILE A 142 7.92 3.29 -15.11
N SER A 143 8.68 2.40 -15.75
CA SER A 143 8.09 1.29 -16.50
C SER A 143 7.45 0.26 -15.55
N ALA A 144 6.41 -0.44 -15.99
CA ALA A 144 5.64 -1.36 -15.16
C ALA A 144 6.51 -2.39 -14.39
N GLY A 145 7.51 -2.96 -15.05
CA GLY A 145 8.42 -3.94 -14.43
C GLY A 145 9.28 -3.35 -13.32
N GLU A 146 9.71 -2.09 -13.46
CA GLU A 146 10.45 -1.40 -12.39
C GLU A 146 9.49 -0.96 -11.27
N ALA A 147 8.29 -0.46 -11.63
CA ALA A 147 7.27 -0.02 -10.71
C ALA A 147 6.91 -1.12 -9.69
N SER A 148 6.71 -2.36 -10.14
CA SER A 148 6.39 -3.50 -9.27
C SER A 148 7.48 -3.87 -8.27
N SER A 149 8.69 -3.31 -8.37
CA SER A 149 9.79 -3.54 -7.42
C SER A 149 9.75 -2.58 -6.22
N TYR A 150 8.89 -1.56 -6.24
CA TYR A 150 8.74 -0.58 -5.16
C TYR A 150 7.56 -0.91 -4.26
N ASN A 151 7.58 -0.35 -3.05
CA ASN A 151 6.42 -0.39 -2.15
C ASN A 151 5.53 0.83 -2.42
N TYR A 152 4.23 0.65 -2.38
CA TYR A 152 3.22 1.69 -2.50
C TYR A 152 2.43 1.76 -1.20
N ILE A 153 2.46 2.94 -0.59
CA ILE A 153 1.67 3.25 0.60
C ILE A 153 0.40 3.92 0.12
N HIS A 154 -0.74 3.27 0.36
CA HIS A 154 -2.05 3.76 -0.02
C HIS A 154 -2.59 4.63 1.10
N VAL A 155 -2.98 5.86 0.75
CA VAL A 155 -3.41 6.92 1.67
C VAL A 155 -4.81 7.45 1.36
N ASN A 156 -5.54 6.69 0.53
CA ASN A 156 -6.93 6.90 0.17
C ASN A 156 -7.76 5.63 0.45
#